data_AF-A0A550C9F9-F1
#
_entry.id   AF-A0A550C9F9-F1
#
_cell.length_a   1.000
_cell.length_b   1.000
_cell.length_c   1.000
_cell.angle_alpha   90.00
_cell.angle_beta   90.00
_cell.angle_gamma   90.00
#
_symmetry.space_group_name_H-M   'P 1'
#
loop_
_entity.id
_entity.type
_entity.pdbx_description
1 polymer ?
#
loop_
_entity_poly.entity_id
_entity_poly.type
_entity_poly.pdbx_seq_one_letter_code
_entity_poly.pdbx_strand_id
1 'polypeptide(L)'
;MRRVRASLFLPRRDLALTLFDVVSHSHSRRESFEKAIVFARRELLREAEKRGYNILLHESWSATLMRRAERTRVQVKYSGRGASADGVDTHTRQPPFLEVLRD
;
A
#
# COMPACT_ATOMS: atom_id res chain seq x y z
N MET A 1 -17.44 -4.42 -10.69
CA MET A 1 -16.71 -5.63 -10.24
C MET A 1 -15.20 -5.36 -10.38
N ARG A 2 -14.48 -5.05 -9.30
CA ARG A 2 -13.02 -4.73 -9.35
C ARG A 2 -12.22 -6.03 -9.21
N ARG A 3 -11.46 -6.43 -10.23
CA ARG A 3 -10.46 -7.51 -10.12
C ARG A 3 -9.17 -6.91 -9.55
N VAL A 4 -8.89 -7.21 -8.28
CA VAL A 4 -7.59 -6.98 -7.64
C VAL A 4 -6.75 -8.23 -7.92
N ARG A 5 -5.58 -8.07 -8.54
CA ARG A 5 -4.65 -9.19 -8.76
C ARG A 5 -3.44 -8.98 -7.84
N ALA A 6 -3.48 -9.62 -6.68
CA ALA A 6 -2.32 -9.70 -5.79
C ALA A 6 -1.34 -10.75 -6.35
N SER A 7 -0.05 -10.47 -6.34
CA SER A 7 1.00 -11.43 -6.73
C SER A 7 2.14 -11.26 -5.75
N LEU A 8 2.37 -12.28 -4.91
CA LEU A 8 3.41 -12.31 -3.87
C LEU A 8 4.69 -12.92 -4.41
N PHE A 9 5.84 -12.28 -4.15
CA PHE A 9 7.16 -12.90 -4.32
C PHE A 9 8.06 -12.47 -3.15
N LEU A 10 8.55 -13.41 -2.33
CA LEU A 10 9.26 -13.09 -1.08
C LEU A 10 10.52 -13.95 -0.84
N PRO A 11 11.69 -13.32 -0.63
CA PRO A 11 12.75 -13.87 0.21
C PRO A 11 12.41 -13.70 1.72
N ARG A 12 12.89 -14.64 2.53
CA ARG A 12 12.41 -15.07 3.87
C ARG A 12 12.18 -14.04 5.01
N ARG A 13 12.35 -12.72 4.86
CA ARG A 13 12.20 -11.76 5.99
C ARG A 13 11.53 -10.43 5.66
N ASP A 14 11.39 -10.07 4.40
CA ASP A 14 10.75 -8.82 4.00
C ASP A 14 9.35 -9.15 3.49
N LEU A 15 8.34 -8.37 3.89
CA LEU A 15 7.02 -8.43 3.27
C LEU A 15 7.06 -7.48 2.08
N ALA A 16 7.29 -8.03 0.89
CA ALA A 16 7.46 -7.28 -0.35
C ALA A 16 6.36 -7.57 -1.38
N LEU A 17 5.84 -6.45 -1.89
CA LEU A 17 5.20 -6.27 -3.18
C LEU A 17 3.73 -6.69 -3.28
N THR A 18 2.87 -5.91 -2.66
CA THR A 18 1.43 -5.92 -2.98
C THR A 18 1.13 -4.84 -4.02
N LEU A 19 0.68 -5.27 -5.20
CA LEU A 19 0.37 -4.42 -6.34
C LEU A 19 -1.10 -4.01 -6.31
N PHE A 20 -1.37 -2.71 -6.34
CA PHE A 20 -2.74 -2.21 -6.39
C PHE A 20 -3.03 -1.41 -7.63
N ASP A 21 -4.18 -1.67 -8.23
CA ASP A 21 -4.64 -0.98 -9.43
C ASP A 21 -5.92 -0.22 -9.13
N VAL A 22 -5.84 1.11 -9.15
CA VAL A 22 -7.01 1.98 -8.98
C VAL A 22 -7.31 2.66 -10.31
N VAL A 23 -8.46 2.34 -10.92
CA VAL A 23 -8.96 3.07 -12.10
C VAL A 23 -9.77 4.28 -11.63
N SER A 24 -9.26 5.48 -11.86
CA SER A 24 -9.96 6.73 -11.52
C SER A 24 -10.68 7.29 -12.74
N HIS A 25 -11.94 7.70 -12.55
CA HIS A 25 -12.76 8.40 -13.55
C HIS A 25 -13.17 9.82 -13.09
N SER A 26 -12.75 10.27 -11.89
CA SER A 26 -13.23 11.54 -11.32
C SER A 26 -12.47 12.10 -10.10
N HIS A 27 -11.40 11.45 -9.62
CA HIS A 27 -10.65 11.94 -8.45
C HIS A 27 -9.44 12.76 -8.87
N SER A 28 -9.04 13.72 -8.03
CA SER A 28 -7.73 14.35 -8.15
C SER A 28 -6.62 13.28 -8.15
N ARG A 29 -5.51 13.59 -8.83
CA ARG A 29 -4.34 12.69 -8.87
C ARG A 29 -3.90 12.32 -7.46
N ARG A 30 -3.84 13.33 -6.57
CA ARG A 30 -3.48 13.20 -5.17
C ARG A 30 -4.37 12.22 -4.42
N GLU A 31 -5.68 12.40 -4.44
CA GLU A 31 -6.61 11.49 -3.76
C GLU A 31 -6.50 10.06 -4.27
N SER A 32 -6.25 9.91 -5.57
CA SER A 32 -6.05 8.58 -6.19
C SER A 32 -4.81 7.89 -5.63
N PHE A 33 -3.70 8.62 -5.44
CA PHE A 33 -2.48 8.12 -4.81
C PHE A 33 -2.66 7.84 -3.32
N GLU A 34 -3.19 8.79 -2.55
CA GLU A 34 -3.40 8.64 -1.11
C GLU A 34 -4.26 7.41 -0.81
N LYS A 35 -5.41 7.27 -1.48
CA LYS A 35 -6.30 6.10 -1.31
C LYS A 35 -5.60 4.80 -1.67
N ALA A 36 -4.82 4.78 -2.76
CA ALA A 36 -4.12 3.58 -3.20
C ALA A 36 -3.01 3.16 -2.21
N ILE A 37 -2.25 4.12 -1.65
CA ILE A 37 -1.18 3.87 -0.68
C ILE A 37 -1.76 3.40 0.66
N VAL A 38 -2.80 4.06 1.16
CA VAL A 38 -3.50 3.64 2.39
C VAL A 38 -4.05 2.22 2.24
N PHE A 39 -4.69 1.93 1.10
CA PHE A 39 -5.16 0.58 0.81
C PHE A 39 -4.01 -0.42 0.78
N ALA A 40 -2.89 -0.07 0.15
CA ALA A 40 -1.75 -0.95 0.04
C ALA A 40 -1.11 -1.33 1.38
N ARG A 41 -0.98 -0.35 2.26
CA ARG A 41 -0.49 -0.57 3.63
C ARG A 41 -1.42 -1.49 4.42
N ARG A 42 -2.74 -1.27 4.34
CA ARG A 42 -3.73 -2.10 5.05
C ARG A 42 -3.65 -3.56 4.65
N GLU A 43 -3.52 -3.83 3.34
CA GLU A 43 -3.36 -5.22 2.87
C GLU A 43 -2.02 -5.81 3.31
N LEU A 44 -0.93 -5.04 3.31
CA LEU A 44 0.36 -5.51 3.80
C LEU A 44 0.30 -5.88 5.29
N LEU A 45 -0.35 -5.04 6.11
CA LEU A 45 -0.58 -5.32 7.53
C LEU A 45 -1.40 -6.61 7.72
N ARG A 46 -2.47 -6.82 6.95
CA ARG A 46 -3.23 -8.08 6.99
C ARG A 46 -2.38 -9.31 6.67
N GLU A 47 -1.47 -9.20 5.69
CA GLU A 47 -0.53 -10.28 5.38
C GLU A 47 0.54 -10.47 6.47
N ALA A 48 0.91 -9.40 7.18
CA ALA A 48 1.79 -9.45 8.34
C ALA A 48 1.11 -10.13 9.54
N GLU A 49 -0.16 -9.83 9.80
CA GLU A 49 -0.98 -10.43 10.87
C GLU A 49 -1.11 -11.93 10.71
N LYS A 50 -1.32 -12.41 9.47
CA LYS A 50 -1.32 -13.86 9.16
C LYS A 50 -0.01 -14.56 9.54
N ARG A 51 1.07 -13.81 9.77
CA ARG A 51 2.41 -14.30 10.16
C ARG A 51 2.76 -13.99 11.61
N GLY A 52 1.81 -13.47 12.40
CA GLY A 52 2.01 -13.13 13.81
C GLY A 52 2.67 -11.77 14.07
N TYR A 53 2.65 -10.86 13.08
CA TYR A 53 3.15 -9.49 13.22
C TYR A 53 1.99 -8.51 13.32
N ASN A 54 2.05 -7.53 14.22
CA ASN A 54 1.03 -6.48 14.37
C ASN A 54 1.51 -5.09 13.94
N ILE A 55 2.80 -4.93 13.62
CA ILE A 55 3.39 -3.68 13.16
C ILE A 55 4.31 -3.88 11.94
N LEU A 56 4.63 -2.77 11.27
CA LEU A 56 5.73 -2.67 10.31
C LEU A 56 6.82 -1.76 10.91
N LEU A 57 8.04 -2.26 11.10
CA LEU A 57 9.18 -1.48 11.65
C LEU A 57 9.78 -0.53 10.62
N HIS A 58 9.90 -1.02 9.39
CA HIS A 58 10.36 -0.24 8.24
C HIS A 58 9.26 -0.30 7.20
N GLU A 59 8.95 0.86 6.62
CA GLU A 59 7.92 1.02 5.61
C GLU A 59 8.50 1.79 4.43
N SER A 60 8.20 1.33 3.22
CA SER A 60 8.51 2.07 2.00
C SER A 60 7.44 1.80 0.97
N TRP A 61 7.21 2.78 0.09
CA TRP A 61 6.30 2.63 -1.02
C TRP A 61 6.82 3.35 -2.26
N SER A 62 6.44 2.82 -3.41
CA SER A 62 6.58 3.51 -4.70
C SER A 62 5.23 3.48 -5.39
N ALA A 63 4.89 4.57 -6.07
CA ALA A 63 3.62 4.66 -6.79
C ALA A 63 3.84 5.19 -8.21
N THR A 64 3.22 4.51 -9.18
CA THR A 64 3.34 4.83 -10.61
C THR A 64 1.97 5.16 -11.17
N LEU A 65 1.84 6.34 -11.78
CA LEU A 65 0.65 6.72 -12.54
C LEU A 65 0.78 6.25 -13.99
N MET A 66 -0.16 5.42 -14.43
CA MET A 66 -0.27 5.01 -15.83
C MET A 66 -1.54 5.62 -16.42
N ARG A 67 -1.43 6.35 -17.52
CA ARG A 67 -2.58 6.92 -18.22
C ARG A 67 -2.75 6.23 -19.57
N ARG A 68 -3.98 5.86 -19.91
CA ARG A 68 -4.38 5.41 -21.24
C ARG A 68 -5.66 6.14 -21.64
N ALA A 69 -5.52 7.11 -22.55
CA ALA A 69 -6.59 8.05 -22.92
C ALA A 69 -7.18 8.74 -21.67
N GLU A 70 -8.47 8.56 -21.42
CA GLU A 70 -9.20 9.11 -20.26
C GLU A 70 -9.08 8.24 -19.00
N ARG A 71 -8.51 7.03 -19.12
CA ARG A 71 -8.37 6.12 -17.99
C ARG A 71 -7.02 6.32 -17.32
N THR A 72 -7.05 6.45 -16.01
CA THR A 72 -5.85 6.53 -15.18
C THR A 72 -5.81 5.34 -14.24
N ARG A 73 -4.64 4.72 -14.11
CA ARG A 73 -4.35 3.60 -13.22
C ARG A 73 -3.20 3.99 -12.30
N VAL A 74 -3.42 3.95 -11.00
CA VAL A 74 -2.32 4.04 -10.01
C VAL A 74 -1.87 2.64 -9.69
N GLN A 75 -0.57 2.37 -9.83
CA GLN A 75 0.10 1.17 -9.35
C GLN A 75 0.89 1.51 -8.09
N VAL A 76 0.54 0.90 -6.95
CA VAL A 76 1.33 1.05 -5.72
C VAL A 76 2.09 -0.24 -5.46
N LYS A 77 3.38 -0.12 -5.09
CA LYS A 77 4.17 -1.19 -4.48
C LYS A 77 4.48 -0.75 -3.06
N TYR A 78 4.00 -1.51 -2.10
CA TYR A 78 4.27 -1.30 -0.68
C TYR A 78 5.14 -2.43 -0.16
N SER A 79 6.09 -2.09 0.72
CA SER A 79 6.94 -3.06 1.39
C SER A 79 7.21 -2.65 2.83
N GLY A 80 7.51 -3.64 3.65
CA GLY A 80 7.92 -3.38 5.01
C GLY A 80 8.40 -4.63 5.75
N ARG A 81 8.97 -4.39 6.92
CA ARG A 81 9.43 -5.45 7.82
C ARG A 81 8.42 -5.64 8.95
N GLY A 82 7.74 -6.79 8.96
CA GLY A 82 6.82 -7.15 10.02
C GLY A 82 7.53 -7.32 11.37
N ALA A 83 6.88 -6.88 12.45
CA ALA A 83 7.29 -7.16 13.82
C ALA A 83 6.09 -7.26 14.76
N SER A 84 6.34 -7.67 16.00
CA SER A 84 5.34 -7.70 17.07
C SER A 84 5.73 -6.72 18.18
N ALA A 85 4.79 -5.91 18.63
CA ALA A 85 4.96 -4.99 19.77
C ALA A 85 3.68 -4.91 20.58
N ASP A 86 3.79 -4.95 21.91
CA ASP A 86 2.63 -4.86 22.79
C ASP A 86 2.07 -3.42 22.86
N GLY A 87 0.75 -3.30 22.92
CA GLY A 87 0.06 -2.00 23.11
C GLY A 87 0.05 -1.06 21.91
N VAL A 88 0.43 -1.51 20.71
CA VAL A 88 0.46 -0.67 19.49
C VAL A 88 -0.72 -1.00 18.56
N ASP A 89 -1.52 0.01 18.24
CA ASP A 89 -2.51 -0.07 17.14
C ASP A 89 -1.96 0.65 15.90
N THR A 90 -1.57 -0.14 14.89
CA THR A 90 -1.03 0.40 13.63
C THR A 90 -2.08 0.62 12.55
N HIS A 91 -3.32 0.15 12.75
CA HIS A 91 -4.39 0.29 11.76
C HIS A 91 -4.92 1.71 11.65
N THR A 92 -4.83 2.48 12.73
CA THR A 92 -5.23 3.88 12.79
C THR A 92 -4.15 4.84 12.26
N ARG A 93 -2.89 4.40 12.21
CA ARG A 93 -1.78 5.23 11.74
C ARG A 93 -1.81 5.37 10.21
N GLN A 94 -1.60 6.60 9.73
CA GLN A 94 -1.42 6.84 8.30
C GLN A 94 -0.08 6.26 7.80
N PRO A 95 -0.01 5.77 6.54
CA PRO A 95 1.26 5.43 5.91
C PRO A 95 2.27 6.59 6.01
N PRO A 96 3.55 6.32 6.31
CA PRO A 96 4.56 7.35 6.32
C PRO A 96 4.70 7.99 4.93
N PHE A 97 5.19 9.24 4.92
CA PHE A 97 5.49 10.01 3.71
C PHE A 97 4.29 10.39 2.83
N LEU A 98 3.04 10.17 3.25
CA LEU A 98 1.87 10.64 2.50
C LEU A 98 1.89 12.15 2.23
N GLU A 99 2.53 12.92 3.10
CA GLU A 99 2.68 14.37 2.95
C GLU A 99 3.46 14.79 1.71
N VAL A 100 4.32 13.91 1.16
CA VAL A 100 5.06 14.15 -0.10
C VAL A 100 4.11 14.27 -1.31
N LEU A 101 2.84 13.87 -1.16
CA LEU A 101 1.83 14.04 -2.21
C LEU A 101 1.17 15.43 -2.22
N ARG A 102 1.58 16.35 -1.35
CA ARG A 102 0.96 17.67 -1.16
C ARG A 102 1.51 18.80 -2.05
N ASP A 103 2.50 18.52 -2.90
CA ASP A 103 3.09 19.49 -3.84
C ASP A 103 2.11 19.98 -4.92
#